data_AF-A0A7H8HQ58-F1
#
_entry.id   AF-A0A7H8HQ58-F1
#
_cell.length_a   1.000
_cell.length_b   1.000
_cell.length_c   1.000
_cell.angle_alpha   90.00
_cell.angle_beta   90.00
_cell.angle_gamma   90.00
#
_symmetry.space_group_name_H-M   'P 1'
#
loop_
_entity.id
_entity.type
_entity.pdbx_description
1 polymer ?
#
loop_
_entity_poly.entity_id
_entity_poly.type
_entity_poly.pdbx_seq_one_letter_code
_entity_poly.pdbx_strand_id
1 'polypeptide(L)'
;MVQLTVDFSVLRTLVDDLGSHIDDTDRCLDELGEIVADLATCWTGAGHDAFHEAITEWFVSARDLRDQLRWIRTVVVNAHDNHAAAVDANVRIWRV
;
A
#
# COMPACT_ATOMS: atom_id res chain seq x y z
N MET A 1 -0.85 29.19 -17.88
CA MET A 1 -1.00 27.73 -18.04
C MET A 1 -0.51 27.10 -16.75
N VAL A 2 -1.38 26.49 -15.94
CA VAL A 2 -0.99 25.91 -14.65
C VAL A 2 -0.27 24.60 -14.94
N GLN A 3 1.05 24.59 -14.76
CA GLN A 3 1.84 23.38 -14.86
C GLN A 3 1.55 22.56 -13.61
N LEU A 4 0.90 21.41 -13.79
CA LEU A 4 0.67 20.43 -12.73
C LEU A 4 2.02 19.77 -12.42
N THR A 5 2.78 20.35 -11.49
CA THR A 5 4.04 19.76 -11.02
C THR A 5 3.68 18.63 -10.07
N VAL A 6 3.67 17.40 -10.58
CA VAL A 6 3.56 16.21 -9.74
C VAL A 6 4.87 16.04 -8.98
N ASP A 7 4.82 16.16 -7.66
CA ASP A 7 5.96 15.84 -6.81
C ASP A 7 6.02 14.32 -6.60
N PHE A 8 6.87 13.68 -7.39
CA PHE A 8 7.08 12.23 -7.32
C PHE A 8 7.69 11.77 -5.99
N SER A 9 8.36 12.67 -5.25
CA SER A 9 8.90 12.36 -3.93
C SER A 9 7.78 12.28 -2.89
N VAL A 10 6.83 13.22 -2.94
CA VAL A 10 5.63 13.21 -2.08
C VAL A 10 4.76 12.00 -2.38
N LEU A 11 4.57 11.66 -3.66
CA LEU A 11 3.79 10.50 -4.06
C LEU A 11 4.44 9.18 -3.60
N ARG A 12 5.77 9.09 -3.63
CA ARG A 12 6.50 7.94 -3.07
C ARG A 12 6.31 7.83 -1.56
N THR A 13 6.44 8.93 -0.82
CA THR A 13 6.20 8.95 0.63
C THR A 13 4.79 8.47 0.97
N LEU A 14 3.77 8.97 0.27
CA LEU A 14 2.38 8.53 0.50
C LEU A 14 2.18 7.02 0.25
N VAL A 15 2.84 6.46 -0.77
CA VAL A 15 2.77 5.01 -1.06
C VAL A 15 3.45 4.21 0.05
N ASP A 16 4.61 4.66 0.54
CA ASP A 16 5.34 4.00 1.62
C ASP A 16 4.54 4.08 2.94
N ASP A 17 3.94 5.23 3.26
CA ASP A 17 3.09 5.44 4.44
C ASP A 17 1.85 4.53 4.42
N LEU A 18 1.17 4.43 3.27
CA LEU A 18 0.02 3.52 3.10
C LEU A 18 0.42 2.06 3.26
N GLY A 19 1.60 1.67 2.76
CA GLY A 19 2.14 0.33 2.97
C GLY A 19 2.32 0.00 4.46
N SER A 20 2.92 0.94 5.21
CA SER A 20 3.11 0.79 6.66
C SER A 20 1.78 0.65 7.42
N HIS A 21 0.76 1.41 7.06
CA HIS A 21 -0.55 1.30 7.70
C HIS A 21 -1.26 -0.03 7.43
N ILE A 22 -1.10 -0.60 6.23
CA ILE A 22 -1.61 -1.94 5.94
C ILE A 22 -0.88 -2.98 6.79
N ASP A 23 0.45 -2.90 6.90
CA ASP A 23 1.25 -3.79 7.75
C ASP A 23 0.83 -3.72 9.23
N ASP A 24 0.60 -2.52 9.76
CA ASP A 24 0.13 -2.32 11.13
C ASP A 24 -1.26 -2.91 11.37
N THR A 25 -2.15 -2.78 10.39
CA THR A 25 -3.51 -3.30 10.49
C THR A 25 -3.53 -4.83 10.41
N ASP A 26 -2.73 -5.42 9.52
CA ASP A 26 -2.57 -6.88 9.43
C ASP A 26 -2.08 -7.45 10.77
N ARG A 27 -1.05 -6.85 11.37
CA ARG A 27 -0.54 -7.28 12.68
C ARG A 27 -1.61 -7.20 13.78
N CYS A 28 -2.40 -6.13 13.82
CA CYS A 28 -3.49 -5.98 14.79
C CYS A 28 -4.56 -7.08 14.62
N LEU A 29 -4.88 -7.44 13.38
CA LEU A 29 -5.86 -8.47 13.07
C LEU A 29 -5.35 -9.89 13.29
N ASP A 30 -4.05 -10.14 13.08
CA ASP A 30 -3.40 -11.38 13.49
C ASP A 30 -3.47 -11.57 15.01
N GLU A 31 -3.08 -10.54 15.78
CA GLU A 31 -3.17 -10.53 17.26
C GLU A 31 -4.63 -10.80 17.72
N LEU A 32 -5.60 -10.18 17.07
CA LEU A 32 -7.02 -10.36 17.39
C LEU A 32 -7.53 -11.75 16.98
N GLY A 33 -7.03 -12.30 15.87
CA GLY A 33 -7.28 -13.67 15.42
C GLY A 33 -6.81 -14.72 16.43
N GLU A 34 -5.62 -14.54 17.02
CA GLU A 34 -5.12 -15.41 18.10
C GLU A 34 -6.04 -15.38 19.33
N ILE A 35 -6.48 -14.20 19.76
CA ILE A 35 -7.40 -14.03 20.89
C ILE A 35 -8.74 -14.74 20.63
N VAL A 36 -9.29 -14.61 19.41
CA VAL A 36 -10.55 -15.28 19.07
C VAL A 36 -10.37 -16.79 18.94
N ALA A 37 -9.23 -17.27 18.44
CA ALA A 37 -8.93 -18.70 18.41
C ALA A 37 -8.86 -19.29 19.83
N ASP A 38 -8.26 -18.58 20.78
CA ASP A 38 -8.28 -18.95 22.19
C ASP A 38 -9.70 -18.98 22.75
N LEU A 39 -10.53 -17.98 22.42
CA LEU A 39 -11.94 -17.92 22.84
C LEU A 39 -12.81 -19.00 22.19
N ALA A 40 -12.46 -19.48 20.99
CA ALA A 40 -13.22 -20.49 20.24
C ALA A 40 -13.31 -21.84 20.99
N THR A 41 -12.45 -22.08 21.98
CA THR A 41 -12.54 -23.22 22.89
C THR A 41 -13.77 -23.17 23.80
N CYS A 42 -14.31 -21.98 24.05
CA CYS A 42 -15.41 -21.72 24.99
C CYS A 42 -16.62 -21.03 24.33
N TRP A 43 -16.46 -20.51 23.11
CA TRP A 43 -17.47 -19.73 22.39
C TRP A 43 -17.60 -20.21 20.94
N THR A 44 -18.65 -20.97 20.66
CA THR A 44 -19.05 -21.40 19.31
C THR A 44 -20.42 -20.82 18.94
N GLY A 45 -20.59 -20.34 17.70
CA GLY A 45 -21.85 -19.75 17.22
C GLY A 45 -21.64 -18.64 16.18
N ALA A 46 -22.73 -17.97 15.79
CA ALA A 46 -22.76 -17.00 14.69
C ALA A 46 -21.73 -15.85 14.78
N GLY A 47 -21.27 -15.49 15.99
CA GLY A 47 -20.22 -14.48 16.18
C GLY A 47 -18.83 -14.96 15.76
N HIS A 48 -18.54 -16.26 15.91
CA HIS A 48 -17.29 -16.88 15.46
C HIS A 48 -17.22 -16.94 13.94
N ASP A 49 -18.30 -17.37 13.28
CA ASP A 49 -18.36 -17.46 11.82
C ASP A 49 -18.24 -16.08 11.16
N ALA A 50 -18.98 -15.09 11.66
CA ALA A 50 -18.93 -13.71 11.16
C ALA A 50 -17.53 -13.07 11.34
N PHE A 51 -16.84 -13.42 12.43
CA PHE A 51 -15.48 -12.96 12.65
C PHE A 51 -14.49 -13.55 11.64
N HIS A 52 -14.56 -14.86 11.39
CA HIS A 52 -13.70 -15.51 10.40
C HIS A 52 -13.96 -15.01 8.98
N GLU A 53 -15.22 -14.72 8.63
CA GLU A 53 -15.58 -14.09 7.35
C GLU A 53 -14.93 -12.71 7.21
N ALA A 54 -15.07 -11.85 8.22
CA ALA A 54 -14.52 -10.49 8.21
C ALA A 54 -12.98 -10.48 8.12
N ILE A 55 -12.29 -11.36 8.86
CA ILE A 55 -10.83 -11.49 8.77
C ILE A 55 -10.40 -11.97 7.38
N THR A 56 -11.12 -12.94 6.82
CA THR A 56 -10.80 -13.46 5.48
C THR A 56 -10.95 -12.38 4.42
N GLU A 57 -12.05 -11.61 4.47
CA GLU A 57 -12.29 -10.49 3.57
C GLU A 57 -11.22 -9.40 3.70
N TRP A 58 -10.80 -9.09 4.93
CA TRP A 58 -9.71 -8.17 5.18
C TRP A 58 -8.41 -8.63 4.49
N PHE A 59 -7.95 -9.87 4.73
CA PHE A 59 -6.68 -10.34 4.15
C PHE A 59 -6.70 -10.35 2.62
N VAL A 60 -7.83 -10.68 2.01
CA VAL A 60 -8.00 -10.61 0.56
C VAL A 60 -7.86 -9.17 0.07
N SER A 61 -8.53 -8.23 0.75
CA SER A 61 -8.52 -6.81 0.38
C SER A 61 -7.16 -6.16 0.63
N ALA A 62 -6.50 -6.47 1.75
CA ALA A 62 -5.16 -6.00 2.08
C ALA A 62 -4.13 -6.49 1.05
N ARG A 63 -4.25 -7.73 0.59
CA ARG A 63 -3.42 -8.26 -0.50
C ARG A 63 -3.60 -7.46 -1.80
N ASP A 64 -4.84 -7.21 -2.20
CA ASP A 64 -5.14 -6.44 -3.41
C ASP A 64 -4.59 -5.00 -3.31
N LEU A 65 -4.79 -4.35 -2.16
CA LEU A 65 -4.22 -3.01 -1.89
C LEU A 65 -2.69 -3.00 -1.99
N ARG A 66 -2.01 -4.02 -1.46
CA ARG A 66 -0.54 -4.17 -1.59
C ARG A 66 -0.12 -4.33 -3.05
N ASP A 67 -0.86 -5.10 -3.84
CA ASP A 67 -0.61 -5.25 -5.28
C ASP A 67 -0.76 -3.92 -6.03
N GLN A 68 -1.81 -3.15 -5.73
CA GLN A 68 -2.02 -1.83 -6.29
C GLN A 68 -0.91 -0.84 -5.88
N LEU A 69 -0.50 -0.81 -4.61
CA LEU A 69 0.59 0.04 -4.13
C LEU A 69 1.93 -0.30 -4.81
N ARG A 70 2.23 -1.59 -5.01
CA ARG A 70 3.42 -2.03 -5.78
C ARG A 70 3.37 -1.51 -7.22
N TRP A 71 2.21 -1.57 -7.85
CA TRP A 71 2.01 -1.03 -9.20
C TRP A 71 2.23 0.50 -9.22
N ILE A 72 1.61 1.24 -8.29
CA ILE A 72 1.80 2.70 -8.18
C ILE A 72 3.28 3.03 -7.97
N ARG A 73 3.96 2.35 -7.05
CA ARG A 73 5.39 2.55 -6.80
C ARG A 73 6.23 2.38 -8.06
N THR A 74 5.93 1.36 -8.87
CA THR A 74 6.61 1.10 -10.14
C THR A 74 6.39 2.23 -11.13
N VAL A 75 5.15 2.71 -11.26
CA VAL A 75 4.82 3.86 -12.13
C VAL A 75 5.54 5.12 -11.67
N VAL A 76 5.58 5.39 -10.35
CA VAL A 76 6.24 6.57 -9.78
C VAL A 76 7.74 6.55 -10.02
N VAL A 77 8.41 5.42 -9.81
CA VAL A 77 9.85 5.28 -10.09
C VAL A 77 10.13 5.48 -11.58
N ASN A 78 9.36 4.82 -12.45
CA ASN A 78 9.53 4.96 -13.91
C ASN A 78 9.28 6.40 -14.39
N ALA A 79 8.28 7.07 -13.82
CA ALA A 79 7.98 8.46 -14.16
C ALA A 79 9.05 9.43 -13.67
N HIS A 80 9.58 9.22 -12.45
CA HIS A 80 10.69 9.99 -11.90
C HIS A 80 11.95 9.82 -12.75
N ASP A 81 12.31 8.58 -13.11
CA ASP A 81 13.51 8.28 -13.90
C ASP A 81 13.41 8.86 -15.32
N ASN A 82 12.24 8.74 -15.96
CA ASN A 82 12.00 9.37 -17.27
C ASN A 82 12.04 10.90 -17.19
N HIS A 83 11.49 11.50 -16.13
CA HIS A 83 11.53 12.95 -15.95
C HIS A 83 12.97 13.45 -15.71
N ALA A 84 13.72 12.77 -14.83
CA ALA A 84 15.12 13.08 -14.56
C ALA A 84 15.97 12.96 -15.84
N ALA A 85 15.80 11.88 -16.62
CA ALA A 85 16.50 11.69 -17.88
C ALA A 85 16.18 12.77 -18.92
N ALA A 86 14.92 13.21 -19.00
CA ALA A 86 14.50 14.29 -19.91
C ALA A 86 15.09 15.64 -19.51
N VAL A 87 15.14 15.95 -18.21
CA VAL A 87 15.77 17.17 -17.69
C VAL A 87 17.27 17.15 -17.96
N ASP A 88 17.97 16.04 -17.68
CA ASP A 88 19.40 15.88 -17.95
C ASP A 88 19.73 15.96 -19.44
N ALA A 89 18.92 15.34 -20.29
CA ALA A 89 19.07 15.43 -21.74
C ALA A 89 18.92 16.87 -22.24
N ASN A 90 17.91 17.60 -21.75
CA ASN A 90 17.72 19.01 -22.08
C ASN A 90 18.92 19.84 -21.60
N VAL A 91 19.33 19.75 -20.33
CA VAL A 91 20.47 20.50 -19.80
C VAL A 91 21.75 20.22 -20.58
N ARG A 92 21.97 18.98 -21.02
CA ARG A 92 23.11 18.60 -21.85
C ARG A 92 23.04 19.19 -23.26
N ILE A 93 21.85 19.30 -23.86
CA ILE A 93 21.65 19.97 -25.16
C ILE A 93 21.95 21.47 -25.05
N TRP A 94 21.55 22.13 -23.96
CA TRP A 94 21.76 23.56 -23.75
C TRP A 94 23.19 23.94 -23.28
N ARG A 95 24.05 22.95 -23.01
CA ARG A 95 25.48 23.14 -22.68
C ARG A 95 26.40 22.97 -23.90
N VAL A 96 25.86 22.78 -25.09
CA VAL A 96 26.58 22.74 -26.39
C VAL A 96 26.37 24.05 -27.13
#